data_AF-A0A447TEK1-F1
#
_entry.id   AF-A0A447TEK1-F1
#
_cell.length_a   1.000
_cell.length_b   1.000
_cell.length_c   1.000
_cell.angle_alpha   90.00
_cell.angle_beta   90.00
_cell.angle_gamma   90.00
#
_symmetry.space_group_name_H-M   'P 1'
#
loop_
_entity.id
_entity.type
_entity.pdbx_description
1 polymer ?
#
loop_
_entity_poly.entity_id
_entity_poly.type
_entity_poly.pdbx_seq_one_letter_code
_entity_poly.pdbx_strand_id
1 'polypeptide(L)' 'MTDAGQQQAAAAVRGLLARLEELQVFIDLGEYRPGENADNDRAMSLRDPLRRWLRQRMDERAAYRDTLESMDGFRA' A
#
# COMPACT_ATOMS: atom_id res chain seq x y z
N MET A 1 -17.51 -6.56 -13.61
CA MET A 1 -16.31 -6.03 -14.31
C MET A 1 -15.89 -4.76 -13.61
N THR A 2 -14.58 -4.49 -13.53
CA THR A 2 -14.01 -3.26 -12.97
C THR A 2 -13.67 -2.28 -14.09
N ASP A 3 -13.80 -0.98 -13.85
CA ASP A 3 -13.37 0.05 -14.82
C ASP A 3 -11.86 0.36 -14.75
N ALA A 4 -11.39 1.20 -15.67
CA ALA A 4 -9.97 1.55 -15.78
C ALA A 4 -9.42 2.29 -14.56
N GLY A 5 -10.22 3.14 -13.91
CA GLY A 5 -9.80 3.84 -12.68
C GLY A 5 -9.58 2.86 -11.54
N GLN A 6 -10.48 1.89 -11.39
CA GLN A 6 -10.34 0.82 -10.40
C GLN A 6 -9.12 -0.04 -10.64
N GLN A 7 -8.85 -0.38 -11.91
CA GLN A 7 -7.66 -1.15 -12.29
C GLN A 7 -6.37 -0.39 -11.95
N GLN A 8 -6.32 0.93 -12.20
CA GLN A 8 -5.16 1.76 -11.87
C GLN A 8 -4.96 1.88 -10.35
N ALA A 9 -6.02 2.14 -9.58
CA ALA A 9 -5.94 2.19 -8.12
C ALA A 9 -5.48 0.85 -7.54
N ALA A 10 -5.98 -0.27 -8.08
CA ALA A 10 -5.56 -1.60 -7.66
C ALA A 10 -4.11 -1.92 -8.06
N ALA A 11 -3.62 -1.39 -9.17
CA ALA A 11 -2.21 -1.51 -9.57
C ALA A 11 -1.30 -0.73 -8.63
N ALA A 12 -1.66 0.49 -8.23
CA ALA A 12 -0.90 1.30 -7.29
C ALA A 12 -0.75 0.61 -5.91
N VAL A 13 -1.87 0.10 -5.36
CA VAL A 13 -1.85 -0.64 -4.09
C VAL A 13 -0.96 -1.90 -4.18
N ARG A 14 -1.05 -2.66 -5.28
CA ARG A 14 -0.20 -3.84 -5.48
C ARG A 14 1.27 -3.48 -5.66
N GLY A 15 1.57 -2.40 -6.38
CA GLY A 15 2.93 -1.90 -6.52
C GLY A 15 3.55 -1.53 -5.17
N LEU A 16 2.77 -0.88 -4.30
CA LEU A 16 3.21 -0.58 -2.94
C LEU A 16 3.44 -1.85 -2.11
N LEU A 17 2.56 -2.86 -2.20
CA LEU A 17 2.76 -4.15 -1.52
C LEU A 17 4.05 -4.84 -1.98
N ALA A 18 4.30 -4.91 -3.28
CA ALA A 18 5.51 -5.51 -3.83
C ALA A 18 6.75 -4.77 -3.35
N ARG A 19 6.73 -3.42 -3.38
CA ARG A 19 7.85 -2.61 -2.90
C ARG A 19 8.12 -2.83 -1.41
N LEU A 20 7.08 -2.97 -0.59
CA LEU A 20 7.21 -3.26 0.84
C LEU A 20 7.79 -4.65 1.11
N GLU A 21 7.46 -5.64 0.27
CA GLU A 21 8.03 -6.99 0.38
C GLU A 21 9.51 -6.99 0.03
N GLU A 22 9.90 -6.35 -1.09
CA GLU A 22 11.31 -6.14 -1.45
C GLU A 22 12.06 -5.45 -0.31
N LEU A 23 11.49 -4.37 0.24
CA LEU A 23 12.08 -3.61 1.33
C LEU A 23 12.21 -4.40 2.64
N GLN A 24 11.31 -5.34 2.91
CA GLN A 24 11.40 -6.20 4.08
C GLN A 24 12.69 -7.05 4.02
N VAL A 25 13.08 -7.53 2.84
CA VAL A 25 14.36 -8.25 2.66
C VAL A 25 15.55 -7.37 3.02
N PHE A 26 15.58 -6.12 2.55
CA PHE A 26 16.66 -5.17 2.90
C PHE A 26 16.70 -4.86 4.39
N ILE A 27 15.54 -4.76 5.07
CA ILE A 27 15.50 -4.60 6.53
C ILE A 27 16.10 -5.83 7.22
N ASP A 28 15.70 -7.03 6.82
CA ASP A 28 16.11 -8.28 7.46
C ASP A 28 17.63 -8.51 7.32
N LEU A 29 18.23 -8.01 6.23
CA LEU A 29 19.68 -8.00 6.00
C LEU A 29 20.42 -6.84 6.67
N GLY A 30 19.70 -5.88 7.27
CA GLY A 30 20.29 -4.69 7.91
C GLY A 30 20.81 -3.63 6.92
N GLU A 31 20.37 -3.69 5.66
CA GLU A 31 20.82 -2.80 4.58
C GLU A 31 19.94 -1.55 4.43
N TYR A 32 18.71 -1.56 4.97
CA TYR A 32 17.82 -0.39 4.90
C TYR A 32 18.31 0.76 5.81
N ARG A 33 18.50 1.95 5.21
CA ARG A 33 18.83 3.20 5.91
C ARG A 33 17.83 4.30 5.55
N PRO A 34 17.11 4.88 6.54
CA PRO A 34 16.26 6.04 6.31
C PRO A 34 17.05 7.21 5.69
N GLY A 35 16.46 7.88 4.71
CA GLY A 35 17.04 9.04 4.02
C GLY A 35 17.95 8.71 2.84
N GLU A 36 18.29 7.44 2.62
CA GLU A 36 19.16 7.03 1.51
C GLU A 36 18.39 6.96 0.17
N ASN A 37 17.10 6.61 0.22
CA ASN A 37 16.24 6.52 -0.95
C ASN A 37 14.82 7.00 -0.62
N ALA A 38 14.42 8.11 -1.22
CA ALA A 38 13.13 8.74 -0.98
C ALA A 38 11.92 7.84 -1.32
N ASP A 39 12.04 6.98 -2.33
CA ASP A 39 10.98 6.04 -2.69
C ASP A 39 10.83 4.94 -1.65
N ASN A 40 11.95 4.46 -1.08
CA ASN A 40 11.94 3.48 -0.01
C ASN A 40 11.34 4.06 1.26
N ASP A 41 11.73 5.27 1.62
CA ASP A 41 11.20 5.98 2.78
C ASP A 41 9.70 6.24 2.63
N ARG A 42 9.27 6.63 1.43
CA ARG A 42 7.84 6.80 1.12
C ARG A 42 7.10 5.48 1.28
N ALA A 43 7.61 4.39 0.71
CA ALA A 43 6.98 3.07 0.85
C ALA A 43 6.89 2.66 2.33
N MET A 44 7.97 2.84 3.10
CA MET A 44 7.97 2.57 4.55
C MET A 44 6.95 3.42 5.30
N SER A 45 6.80 4.70 4.96
CA SER A 45 5.80 5.57 5.59
C SER A 45 4.36 5.12 5.34
N LEU A 46 4.10 4.47 4.19
CA LEU A 46 2.79 3.95 3.82
C LEU A 46 2.54 2.51 4.29
N ARG A 47 3.55 1.84 4.86
CA ARG A 47 3.47 0.45 5.36
C ARG A 47 2.36 0.26 6.38
N ASP A 48 2.34 1.08 7.44
CA ASP A 48 1.36 0.97 8.51
C ASP A 48 -0.05 1.41 8.08
N PRO A 49 -0.22 2.54 7.37
CA PRO A 49 -1.50 2.90 6.77
C PRO A 49 -2.09 1.80 5.88
N LEU A 50 -1.27 1.20 5.00
CA LEU A 50 -1.69 0.13 4.11
C LEU A 50 -2.10 -1.12 4.88
N ARG A 51 -1.28 -1.57 5.84
CA ARG A 51 -1.59 -2.74 6.68
C ARG A 51 -2.84 -2.53 7.50
N ARG A 52 -3.08 -1.31 7.97
CA ARG A 52 -4.32 -0.95 8.67
C ARG A 52 -5.51 -1.04 7.72
N TRP A 53 -5.39 -0.49 6.51
CA TRP A 53 -6.45 -0.51 5.52
C TRP A 53 -6.82 -1.92 5.05
N LEU A 54 -5.84 -2.82 4.92
CA LEU A 54 -6.09 -4.23 4.56
C LEU A 54 -6.76 -5.04 5.68
N ARG A 55 -6.74 -4.56 6.92
CA ARG A 55 -7.37 -5.23 8.07
C ARG A 55 -8.80 -4.73 8.21
N GLN A 56 -9.75 -5.65 8.04
CA GLN A 56 -11.17 -5.38 8.23
C GLN A 56 -11.69 -6.25 9.37
N ARG A 57 -12.47 -5.67 10.30
CA ARG A 57 -13.11 -6.49 11.34
C ARG A 57 -14.22 -7.35 10.74
N MET A 58 -14.56 -8.45 11.40
CA MET A 58 -15.62 -9.36 10.94
C MET A 58 -17.01 -8.70 10.85
N ASP A 59 -17.25 -7.69 11.68
CA ASP A 59 -18.51 -6.93 11.75
C ASP A 59 -18.47 -5.63 10.93
N GLU A 60 -17.33 -5.28 10.35
CA GLU A 60 -17.13 -4.07 9.57
C GLU A 60 -17.62 -4.27 8.14
N ARG A 61 -18.32 -3.27 7.62
CA ARG A 61 -18.79 -3.23 6.23
C ARG A 61 -18.06 -2.12 5.50
N ALA A 62 -17.40 -2.46 4.40
CA ALA A 62 -16.85 -1.49 3.47
C ALA A 62 -17.78 -1.39 2.26
N ALA A 63 -18.37 -0.21 2.02
CA ALA A 63 -19.11 -0.01 0.80
C ALA A 63 -18.14 0.07 -0.38
N TYR A 64 -18.56 -0.39 -1.53
CA TYR A 64 -17.72 -0.44 -2.72
C TYR A 64 -17.10 0.92 -3.09
N ARG A 65 -17.89 2.01 -3.01
CA ARG A 65 -17.40 3.36 -3.29
C ARG A 65 -16.34 3.81 -2.29
N ASP A 66 -16.56 3.54 -1.00
CA ASP A 66 -15.62 3.89 0.07
C ASP A 66 -14.30 3.12 -0.08
N THR A 67 -14.35 1.85 -0.49
CA THR A 67 -13.15 1.06 -0.82
C THR A 67 -12.38 1.69 -1.97
N LEU A 68 -13.06 2.08 -3.06
CA LEU A 68 -12.41 2.69 -4.21
C LEU A 68 -11.79 4.05 -3.87
N GLU A 69 -12.48 4.89 -3.13
CA GLU A 69 -11.96 6.18 -2.65
C GLU A 69 -10.72 5.96 -1.77
N SER A 70 -10.78 4.98 -0.87
CA SER A 70 -9.64 4.63 -0.01
C SER A 70 -8.44 4.11 -0.82
N MET A 71 -8.68 3.33 -1.89
CA MET A 71 -7.62 2.86 -2.79
C MET A 71 -6.97 4.02 -3.55
N ASP A 72 -7.73 5.05 -3.89
CA ASP A 72 -7.22 6.26 -4.54
C ASP A 72 -6.22 7.00 -3.66
N GLY A 73 -6.42 7.00 -2.33
CA GLY A 73 -5.48 7.57 -1.37
C GLY A 73 -4.08 6.94 -1.36
N PHE A 74 -3.93 5.74 -1.95
CA PHE A 74 -2.63 5.09 -2.15
C PHE A 74 -2.05 5.29 -3.56
N ARG A 75 -2.76 5.98 -4.47
CA ARG A 75 -2.19 6.45 -5.74
C ARG A 75 -1.26 7.62 -5.43
N ALA A 76 0.03 7.32 -5.52
CA ALA A 76 1.15 8.21 -5.23
C ALA A 76 1.55 9.09 -6.41
#